data_AF-X0PRK0-F1
#
_entry.id   AF-X0PRK0-F1
#
_cell.length_a   1.000
_cell.length_b   1.000
_cell.length_c   1.000
_cell.angle_alpha   90.00
_cell.angle_beta   90.00
_cell.angle_gamma   90.00
#
_symmetry.space_group_name_H-M   'P 1'
#
loop_
_entity.id
_entity.type
_entity.pdbx_description
1 polymer ?
#
loop_
_entity_poly.entity_id
_entity_poly.type
_entity_poly.pdbx_seq_one_letter_code
_entity_poly.pdbx_strand_id
1 'polypeptide(L)' 'MTAGQADELNHEFIERTPMKRGGTPNEIAAAAVFLGSNESSFVTGVELPVDGGYLAL' A
#
# COMPACT_ATOMS: atom_id res chain seq x y z
N MET A 1 0.16 5.33 -6.67
CA MET A 1 0.34 6.26 -7.80
C MET A 1 -0.92 6.22 -8.62
N THR A 2 -1.63 7.34 -8.70
CA THR A 2 -2.99 7.36 -9.27
C THR A 2 -2.94 7.95 -10.66
N ALA A 3 -3.55 7.27 -11.63
CA ALA A 3 -3.53 7.67 -13.04
C ALA A 3 -4.13 9.06 -13.34
N GLY A 4 -4.84 9.66 -12.38
CA GLY A 4 -5.40 11.02 -12.49
C GLY A 4 -4.72 12.07 -11.61
N GLN A 5 -3.62 11.73 -10.92
CA GLN A 5 -2.85 12.69 -10.13
C GLN A 5 -1.75 13.33 -10.99
N ALA A 6 -1.47 14.62 -10.76
CA ALA A 6 -0.35 15.31 -11.37
C ALA A 6 0.98 14.61 -11.04
N ASP A 7 1.88 14.54 -12.02
CA ASP A 7 3.15 13.82 -11.91
C ASP A 7 4.04 14.35 -10.77
N GLU A 8 4.00 15.65 -10.51
CA GLU A 8 4.75 16.29 -9.42
C GLU A 8 4.28 15.82 -8.03
N LEU A 9 2.96 15.73 -7.82
CA LEU A 9 2.39 15.22 -6.57
C LEU A 9 2.80 13.76 -6.36
N ASN A 10 2.68 12.97 -7.43
CA ASN A 10 3.09 11.59 -7.49
C ASN A 10 4.58 11.40 -7.12
N HIS A 11 5.45 12.29 -7.61
CA HIS A 11 6.87 12.31 -7.28
C HIS A 11 7.12 12.61 -5.79
N GLU A 12 6.44 13.61 -5.23
CA GLU A 12 6.55 13.95 -3.80
C GLU A 12 6.18 12.76 -2.89
N PHE A 13 5.10 12.05 -3.22
CA PHE A 13 4.70 10.84 -2.48
C PHE A 13 5.75 9.73 -2.56
N ILE A 14 6.33 9.50 -3.75
CA ILE A 14 7.39 8.50 -3.94
C ILE A 14 8.62 8.86 -3.11
N GLU A 15 9.02 10.13 -3.08
CA GLU A 15 10.18 10.58 -2.30
C GLU A 15 9.97 10.38 -0.79
N ARG A 16 8.74 10.51 -0.31
CA ARG A 16 8.42 10.26 1.09
C ARG A 16 8.18 8.79 1.41
N THR A 17 8.00 7.93 0.41
CA THR A 17 7.79 6.49 0.61
C THR A 17 9.14 5.79 0.80
N PRO A 18 9.39 5.05 1.91
CA PRO A 18 10.65 4.34 2.14
C PRO A 18 11.06 3.39 1.00
N MET A 19 10.11 2.70 0.36
CA MET A 19 10.41 1.84 -0.79
C MET A 19 10.75 2.58 -2.09
N LYS A 20 10.64 3.92 -2.13
CA LYS A 20 11.00 4.79 -3.27
C LYS A 20 10.35 4.40 -4.60
N ARG A 21 9.13 3.86 -4.53
CA ARG A 21 8.30 3.56 -5.71
C ARG A 21 6.83 3.64 -5.39
N GLY A 22 6.03 3.78 -6.44
CA GLY A 22 4.59 3.54 -6.34
C GLY A 22 4.28 2.06 -6.09
N GLY A 23 3.24 1.80 -5.30
CA GLY A 23 2.58 0.51 -5.25
C GLY A 23 1.84 0.20 -6.56
N THR A 24 1.64 -1.09 -6.81
CA THR A 24 0.86 -1.62 -7.93
C THR A 24 -0.50 -2.12 -7.44
N PRO A 25 -1.54 -2.17 -8.31
CA PRO A 25 -2.84 -2.73 -7.93
C PRO A 25 -2.76 -4.15 -7.39
N ASN A 26 -1.81 -4.97 -7.89
CA ASN A 26 -1.63 -6.35 -7.46
C ASN A 26 -1.17 -6.47 -6.00
N GLU A 27 -0.46 -5.48 -5.46
CA GLU A 27 -0.03 -5.49 -4.06
C GLU A 27 -1.22 -5.29 -3.11
N ILE A 28 -2.16 -4.42 -3.49
CA ILE A 28 -3.43 -4.26 -2.76
C ILE A 28 -4.28 -5.53 -2.88
N ALA A 29 -4.38 -6.10 -4.09
CA ALA A 29 -5.12 -7.33 -4.31
C ALA A 29 -4.56 -8.51 -3.49
N ALA A 30 -3.24 -8.65 -3.41
CA ALA A 30 -2.59 -9.69 -2.61
C ALA A 30 -2.87 -9.53 -1.11
N ALA A 31 -2.85 -8.31 -0.58
CA ALA A 31 -3.20 -8.04 0.81
C ALA A 31 -4.68 -8.34 1.10
N ALA A 32 -5.58 -7.99 0.18
CA ALA A 32 -7.00 -8.33 0.28
C ALA A 32 -7.23 -9.85 0.24
N VAL A 33 -6.50 -10.58 -0.63
CA VAL A 33 -6.55 -12.04 -0.68
C VAL A 33 -6.08 -12.64 0.65
N PHE A 34 -4.98 -12.16 1.23
CA PHE A 34 -4.52 -12.59 2.55
C PHE A 34 -5.58 -12.38 3.64
N LEU A 35 -6.19 -11.19 3.69
CA LEU A 35 -7.25 -10.90 4.67
C LEU A 35 -8.53 -11.72 4.43
N GLY A 36 -8.77 -12.17 3.19
CA GLY A 36 -9.88 -13.04 2.84
C GLY A 36 -9.59 -14.54 2.98
N SER A 37 -8.36 -14.93 3.30
CA SER A 37 -7.92 -16.32 3.33
C SER A 37 -7.77 -16.87 4.76
N ASN A 38 -7.57 -18.18 4.89
CA ASN A 38 -7.44 -18.84 6.21
C ASN A 38 -6.14 -18.46 6.94
N GLU A 39 -5.14 -17.97 6.20
CA GLU A 39 -3.86 -17.50 6.68
C GLU A 39 -3.97 -16.29 7.62
N SER A 40 -5.08 -15.54 7.56
CA SER A 40 -5.39 -14.42 8.45
C SER A 40 -6.39 -14.76 9.56
N SER A 41 -6.62 -16.05 9.85
CA SER A 41 -7.66 -16.52 10.79
C SER A 41 -7.65 -15.93 12.21
N PHE A 42 -6.54 -15.32 12.64
CA PHE A 42 -6.43 -14.62 13.93
C PHE A 42 -6.12 -13.12 13.82
N VAL A 43 -6.24 -12.56 12.62
CA VAL A 43 -6.05 -11.13 12.32
C VAL A 43 -7.43 -10.49 12.23
N THR A 44 -7.79 -9.67 13.21
CA THR A 44 -9.07 -8.96 13.25
C THR A 44 -8.95 -7.64 14.00
N GLY A 45 -9.79 -6.67 13.65
CA GLY A 45 -9.83 -5.35 14.31
C GLY A 45 -8.59 -4.48 14.07
N VAL A 46 -7.84 -4.73 13.00
CA VAL A 46 -6.61 -4.00 12.65
C VAL A 46 -6.69 -3.44 11.24
N GLU A 47 -6.01 -2.32 11.03
CA GLU A 47 -5.68 -1.81 9.70
C GLU A 47 -4.36 -2.44 9.25
N LEU A 48 -4.29 -2.92 8.00
CA LEU A 48 -3.07 -3.45 7.39
C LEU A 48 -2.52 -2.44 6.38
N PRO A 49 -1.47 -1.66 6.72
CA PRO A 49 -0.85 -0.74 5.78
C PRO A 49 -0.22 -1.47 4.60
N VAL A 50 -0.56 -1.05 3.38
CA VAL A 50 0.02 -1.54 2.12
C VAL A 50 0.49 -0.34 1.31
N ASP A 51 1.44 0.39 1.87
CA ASP A 51 1.80 1.75 1.44
C ASP A 51 3.30 1.94 1.16
N GLY A 52 4.07 0.86 1.12
CA GLY A 52 5.53 0.92 0.95
C GLY A 52 6.27 1.59 2.11
N GLY A 53 5.64 1.66 3.29
CA GLY A 53 6.19 2.25 4.51
C GLY A 53 5.89 3.74 4.69
N TYR A 54 4.99 4.32 3.89
CA TYR A 54 4.69 5.75 3.93
C TYR A 54 4.26 6.23 5.33
N LEU A 55 3.44 5.45 6.04
CA LEU A 55 2.95 5.75 7.40
C LEU A 55 3.97 5.43 8.51
N ALA A 56 5.11 4.83 8.20
CA ALA A 56 6.12 4.47 9.20
C ALA A 56 7.07 5.64 9.56
N LEU A 57 6.89 6.80 8.91
CA LEU A 57 7.71 8.02 9.07
C LEU A 57 7.01 9.09 9.90
#